data_AF-A0A1V2GY59-F1
#
_entry.id   AF-A0A1V2GY59-F1
#
_cell.length_a   1.000
_cell.length_b   1.000
_cell.length_c   1.000
_cell.angle_alpha   90.00
_cell.angle_beta   90.00
_cell.angle_gamma   90.00
#
_symmetry.space_group_name_H-M   'P 1'
#
loop_
_entity.id
_entity.type
_entity.pdbx_description
1 polymer ?
#
loop_
_entity_poly.entity_id
_entity_poly.type
_entity_poly.pdbx_seq_one_letter_code
_entity_poly.pdbx_strand_id
1 'polypeptide(L)'
;MSFHRSLLAAALLLPGLAFAQPAAPHSADRPPTEAERTRLEQALRDQGYRDWGRIALDRGIWEVDDAMDRQGARRDLRITPDELRIVATDLDDRLANTEETARIEASLRRLGYREFGRIRLDDGLWNVDGAVAADGQRYELTLERETLRVLYREQEG
;
A
#
# COMPACT_ATOMS: atom_id res chain seq x y z
N MET A 1 -24.32 -31.15 -46.02
CA MET A 1 -24.76 -29.97 -45.26
C MET A 1 -24.23 -30.09 -43.84
N SER A 2 -23.87 -28.94 -43.26
CA SER A 2 -23.41 -28.71 -41.88
C SER A 2 -21.89 -28.77 -41.64
N PHE A 3 -21.33 -27.56 -41.74
CA PHE A 3 -20.12 -27.05 -41.11
C PHE A 3 -20.26 -27.01 -39.57
N HIS A 4 -19.25 -26.40 -38.94
CA HIS A 4 -19.14 -25.80 -37.59
C HIS A 4 -18.17 -26.59 -36.68
N ARG A 5 -17.18 -26.00 -36.02
CA ARG A 5 -16.77 -24.59 -35.85
C ARG A 5 -15.41 -24.64 -35.12
N SER A 6 -14.35 -24.07 -35.69
CA SER A 6 -13.14 -23.77 -34.94
C SER A 6 -13.45 -22.67 -33.91
N LEU A 7 -13.26 -22.96 -32.63
CA LEU A 7 -13.28 -21.96 -31.56
C LEU A 7 -11.91 -21.27 -31.53
N LEU A 8 -11.83 -20.09 -32.14
CA LEU A 8 -10.77 -19.12 -31.88
C LEU A 8 -11.05 -18.50 -30.51
N ALA A 9 -10.22 -18.83 -29.52
CA ALA A 9 -10.16 -18.10 -28.26
C ALA A 9 -9.49 -16.75 -28.50
N ALA A 10 -10.28 -15.68 -28.60
CA ALA A 10 -9.79 -14.32 -28.61
C ALA A 10 -9.37 -13.93 -27.19
N ALA A 11 -8.06 -13.84 -26.94
CA ALA A 11 -7.51 -13.26 -25.73
C ALA A 11 -7.74 -11.74 -25.74
N LEU A 12 -8.67 -11.27 -24.92
CA LEU A 12 -8.87 -9.85 -24.65
C LEU A 12 -7.70 -9.32 -23.80
N LEU A 13 -6.77 -8.62 -24.45
CA LEU A 13 -5.84 -7.71 -23.79
C LEU A 13 -6.63 -6.48 -23.31
N LEU A 14 -6.92 -6.41 -22.01
CA LEU A 14 -7.42 -5.20 -21.38
C LEU A 14 -6.22 -4.25 -21.17
N PRO A 15 -6.18 -3.06 -21.81
CA PRO A 15 -5.19 -2.06 -21.47
C PRO A 15 -5.43 -1.61 -20.03
N GLY A 16 -4.39 -1.75 -19.18
CA GLY A 16 -4.43 -1.32 -17.79
C GLY A 16 -4.69 0.18 -17.72
N LEU A 17 -5.88 0.56 -17.27
CA LEU A 17 -6.17 1.92 -16.83
C LEU A 17 -5.30 2.20 -15.60
N ALA A 18 -4.21 2.93 -15.80
CA ALA A 18 -3.51 3.58 -14.71
C ALA A 18 -4.49 4.61 -14.11
N PHE A 19 -5.16 4.24 -13.02
CA PHE A 19 -5.88 5.20 -12.21
C PHE A 19 -4.85 6.21 -11.70
N ALA A 20 -4.87 7.42 -12.26
CA ALA A 20 -4.15 8.54 -11.69
C ALA A 20 -4.78 8.84 -10.32
N GLN A 21 -4.27 8.20 -9.27
CA GLN A 21 -4.59 8.56 -7.89
C GLN A 21 -4.20 10.02 -7.71
N PRO A 22 -5.06 10.92 -7.19
CA PRO A 22 -4.66 12.30 -6.89
C PRO A 22 -3.53 12.31 -5.85
N ALA A 23 -2.70 13.36 -5.86
CA ALA A 23 -1.66 13.52 -4.85
C ALA A 23 -2.33 13.91 -3.54
N ALA A 24 -1.99 13.24 -2.44
CA ALA A 24 -2.46 13.66 -1.13
C ALA A 24 -1.54 14.78 -0.62
N PRO A 25 -2.08 15.81 0.06
CA PRO A 25 -1.26 16.73 0.83
C PRO A 25 -0.59 15.97 1.98
N HIS A 26 0.61 16.39 2.38
CA HIS A 26 1.25 15.94 3.61
C HIS A 26 0.25 16.00 4.75
N SER A 27 -0.20 14.84 5.22
CA SER A 27 -1.20 14.74 6.27
C SER A 27 -0.49 14.37 7.55
N ALA A 28 -0.43 15.31 8.49
CA ALA A 28 0.02 15.01 9.84
C ALA A 28 -0.84 13.92 10.47
N ASP A 29 -0.22 13.11 11.35
CA ASP A 29 -0.88 12.07 12.11
C ASP A 29 -2.19 12.58 12.72
N ARG A 30 -3.28 11.88 12.43
CA ARG A 30 -4.59 12.19 13.03
C ARG A 30 -5.13 10.99 13.81
N PRO A 31 -5.78 11.23 14.96
CA PRO A 31 -6.57 10.19 15.59
C PRO A 31 -7.78 9.82 14.71
N PRO A 32 -8.31 8.59 14.83
CA PRO A 32 -9.54 8.20 14.18
C PRO A 32 -10.72 9.01 14.72
N THR A 33 -11.69 9.29 13.85
CA THR A 33 -13.04 9.67 14.27
C THR A 33 -13.70 8.50 15.02
N GLU A 34 -14.77 8.77 15.76
CA GLU A 34 -15.48 7.71 16.50
C GLU A 34 -15.98 6.58 15.57
N ALA A 35 -16.56 6.95 14.42
CA ALA A 35 -17.03 5.97 13.44
C ALA A 35 -15.90 5.13 12.82
N GLU A 36 -14.74 5.74 12.53
CA GLU A 36 -13.57 5.02 12.05
C GLU A 36 -13.03 4.08 13.13
N ARG A 37 -12.92 4.57 14.37
CA ARG A 37 -12.49 3.79 15.52
C ARG A 37 -13.36 2.55 15.68
N THR A 38 -14.68 2.68 15.71
CA THR A 38 -15.58 1.52 15.86
C THR A 38 -15.35 0.47 14.76
N ARG A 39 -15.18 0.90 13.50
CA ARG A 39 -14.92 -0.02 12.39
C ARG A 39 -13.56 -0.71 12.50
N LEU A 40 -12.52 0.03 12.86
CA LEU A 40 -11.16 -0.49 13.07
C LEU A 40 -11.14 -1.51 14.21
N GLU A 41 -11.72 -1.17 15.36
CA GLU A 41 -11.78 -2.07 16.50
C GLU A 41 -12.57 -3.35 16.20
N GLN A 42 -13.65 -3.25 15.41
CA GLN A 42 -14.36 -4.43 14.94
C GLN A 42 -13.48 -5.29 14.01
N ALA A 43 -12.83 -4.67 13.02
CA ALA A 43 -11.94 -5.37 12.10
C ALA A 43 -10.77 -6.07 12.82
N LEU A 44 -10.21 -5.45 13.85
CA LEU A 44 -9.18 -6.03 14.71
C LEU A 44 -9.71 -7.26 15.46
N ARG A 45 -10.90 -7.17 16.06
CA ARG A 45 -11.53 -8.29 16.77
C ARG A 45 -11.85 -9.47 15.86
N ASP A 46 -12.37 -9.18 14.66
CA ASP A 46 -12.70 -10.20 13.65
C ASP A 46 -11.43 -10.95 13.20
N GLN A 47 -10.30 -10.24 13.11
CA GLN A 47 -8.98 -10.81 12.83
C GLN A 47 -8.31 -11.49 14.05
N GLY A 48 -8.94 -11.42 15.23
CA GLY A 48 -8.52 -12.15 16.42
C GLY A 48 -7.67 -11.35 17.41
N TYR A 49 -7.45 -10.07 17.19
CA TYR A 49 -6.81 -9.19 18.17
C TYR A 49 -7.78 -8.91 19.33
N ARG A 50 -7.23 -8.80 20.54
CA ARG A 50 -8.04 -8.65 21.77
C ARG A 50 -7.77 -7.36 22.53
N ASP A 51 -6.63 -6.75 22.27
CA ASP A 51 -6.17 -5.50 22.88
C ASP A 51 -5.24 -4.77 21.91
N TRP A 52 -5.11 -3.47 22.03
CA TRP A 52 -4.25 -2.62 21.19
C TRP A 52 -4.02 -1.27 21.87
N GLY A 53 -2.93 -0.62 21.48
CA GLY A 53 -2.56 0.71 21.93
C GLY A 53 -3.23 1.80 21.10
N ARG A 54 -2.41 2.73 20.60
CA ARG A 54 -2.88 3.86 19.81
C ARG A 54 -3.41 3.37 18.46
N ILE A 55 -4.38 4.11 17.94
CA ILE A 55 -4.79 4.03 16.54
C ILE A 55 -4.61 5.44 15.97
N ALA A 56 -3.89 5.57 14.86
CA ALA A 56 -3.67 6.84 14.15
C ALA A 56 -3.70 6.62 12.64
N LEU A 57 -4.13 7.63 11.89
CA LEU A 57 -3.94 7.67 10.44
C LEU A 57 -2.72 8.53 10.16
N ASP A 58 -1.68 7.94 9.58
CA ASP A 58 -0.51 8.64 9.06
C ASP A 58 -0.32 8.28 7.58
N ARG A 59 -0.05 9.28 6.74
CA ARG A 59 0.16 9.12 5.28
C ARG A 59 -0.88 8.20 4.63
N GLY A 60 -2.15 8.38 5.02
CA GLY A 60 -3.27 7.59 4.48
C GLY A 60 -3.29 6.12 4.91
N ILE A 61 -2.47 5.69 5.85
CA ILE A 61 -2.41 4.34 6.40
C ILE A 61 -2.81 4.38 7.88
N TRP A 62 -3.62 3.43 8.31
CA TRP A 62 -3.89 3.26 9.73
C TRP A 62 -2.72 2.53 10.39
N GLU A 63 -2.22 3.12 11.45
CA GLU A 63 -1.23 2.54 12.36
C GLU A 63 -1.94 2.12 13.65
N VAL A 64 -1.68 0.89 14.09
CA VAL A 64 -2.19 0.36 15.35
C VAL A 64 -1.02 -0.16 16.16
N ASP A 65 -0.72 0.50 17.28
CA ASP A 65 0.40 0.14 18.14
C ASP A 65 0.03 -1.06 19.02
N ASP A 66 1.00 -1.91 19.34
CA ASP A 66 0.91 -2.90 20.43
C ASP A 66 -0.30 -3.85 20.32
N ALA A 67 -0.77 -4.17 19.10
CA ALA A 67 -1.94 -5.00 18.90
C ALA A 67 -1.66 -6.44 19.35
N MET A 68 -2.40 -6.88 20.37
CA MET A 68 -2.22 -8.18 21.00
C MET A 68 -3.09 -9.25 20.33
N ASP A 69 -2.42 -10.26 19.77
CA ASP A 69 -3.08 -11.42 19.17
C ASP A 69 -3.61 -12.41 20.23
N ARG A 70 -4.26 -13.49 19.77
CA ARG A 70 -4.84 -14.53 20.66
C ARG A 70 -3.81 -15.29 21.48
N GLN A 71 -2.55 -15.28 21.06
CA GLN A 71 -1.43 -15.95 21.74
C GLN A 71 -0.74 -15.02 22.74
N GLY A 72 -1.14 -13.74 22.79
CA GLY A 72 -0.59 -12.74 23.69
C GLY A 72 0.62 -11.99 23.11
N ALA A 73 0.99 -12.22 21.85
CA ALA A 73 2.05 -11.46 21.20
C ALA A 73 1.51 -10.09 20.75
N ARG A 74 2.28 -9.03 21.00
CA ARG A 74 2.00 -7.66 20.58
C ARG A 74 2.81 -7.32 19.34
N ARG A 75 2.18 -6.61 18.40
CA ARG A 75 2.78 -6.14 17.16
C ARG A 75 2.15 -4.84 16.72
N ASP A 76 2.92 -3.99 16.06
CA ASP A 76 2.39 -2.83 15.36
C ASP A 76 1.83 -3.26 14.01
N LEU A 77 0.70 -2.68 13.63
CA LEU A 77 -0.03 -3.06 12.42
C LEU A 77 -0.15 -1.87 11.48
N ARG A 78 0.11 -2.12 10.19
CA ARG A 78 -0.27 -1.20 9.10
C ARG A 78 -1.54 -1.71 8.44
N ILE A 79 -2.57 -0.86 8.38
CA ILE A 79 -3.89 -1.21 7.91
C ILE A 79 -4.34 -0.23 6.83
N THR A 80 -4.86 -0.77 5.74
CA THR A 80 -5.39 0.03 4.62
C THR A 80 -6.64 0.82 5.04
N PRO A 81 -6.78 2.09 4.61
CA PRO A 81 -7.87 2.96 5.07
C PRO A 81 -9.24 2.60 4.50
N ASP A 82 -9.26 1.92 3.37
CA ASP A 82 -10.43 1.57 2.58
C ASP A 82 -10.96 0.16 2.90
N GLU A 83 -10.07 -0.84 2.84
CA GLU A 83 -10.42 -2.26 3.01
C GLU A 83 -10.30 -2.73 4.47
N LEU A 84 -9.67 -1.94 5.35
CA LEU A 84 -9.30 -2.32 6.72
C LEU A 84 -8.48 -3.62 6.79
N ARG A 85 -7.70 -3.86 5.74
CA ARG A 85 -6.82 -5.02 5.60
C ARG A 85 -5.46 -4.73 6.20
N ILE A 86 -4.97 -5.63 7.05
CA ILE A 86 -3.60 -5.61 7.56
C ILE A 86 -2.64 -5.91 6.40
N VAL A 87 -1.71 -5.00 6.14
CA VAL A 87 -0.73 -5.07 5.03
C VAL A 87 0.70 -5.24 5.49
N ALA A 88 1.01 -4.90 6.75
CA ALA A 88 2.33 -5.10 7.33
C ALA A 88 2.24 -5.22 8.86
N THR A 89 3.26 -5.87 9.43
CA THR A 89 3.51 -5.99 10.88
C THR A 89 5.01 -5.99 11.15
N ASP A 90 5.50 -5.23 12.13
CA ASP A 90 6.85 -5.29 12.72
C ASP A 90 7.97 -5.85 11.81
N LEU A 91 8.24 -5.18 10.70
CA LEU A 91 9.38 -5.53 9.85
C LEU A 91 10.46 -4.45 9.98
N ASP A 92 11.68 -4.88 10.26
CA ASP A 92 12.84 -4.01 10.40
C ASP A 92 13.06 -3.16 9.15
N ASP A 93 13.36 -1.89 9.40
CA ASP A 93 13.75 -0.94 8.38
C ASP A 93 15.00 -1.38 7.64
N ARG A 94 14.97 -1.28 6.31
CA ARG A 94 16.13 -1.56 5.47
C ARG A 94 16.02 -0.96 4.09
N LEU A 95 17.16 -0.84 3.42
CA LEU A 95 17.17 -0.57 1.99
C LEU A 95 16.61 -1.77 1.21
N ALA A 96 15.96 -1.50 0.08
CA ALA A 96 15.68 -2.52 -0.91
C ALA A 96 16.99 -3.10 -1.46
N ASN A 97 17.02 -4.41 -1.68
CA ASN A 97 18.13 -5.02 -2.41
C ASN A 97 17.96 -4.83 -3.92
N THR A 98 18.97 -5.22 -4.71
CA THR A 98 18.98 -5.04 -6.17
C THR A 98 17.75 -5.64 -6.87
N GLU A 99 17.31 -6.83 -6.47
CA GLU A 99 16.17 -7.50 -7.09
C GLU A 99 14.86 -6.78 -6.73
N GLU A 100 14.68 -6.43 -5.46
CA GLU A 100 13.51 -5.69 -4.98
C GLU A 100 13.40 -4.34 -5.67
N THR A 101 14.50 -3.58 -5.75
CA THR A 101 14.57 -2.32 -6.49
C THR A 101 14.11 -2.51 -7.93
N ALA A 102 14.66 -3.47 -8.65
CA ALA A 102 14.30 -3.71 -10.05
C ALA A 102 12.80 -4.05 -10.21
N ARG A 103 12.24 -4.88 -9.31
CA ARG A 103 10.81 -5.23 -9.36
C ARG A 103 9.91 -4.03 -9.05
N ILE A 104 10.26 -3.23 -8.05
CA ILE A 104 9.51 -2.04 -7.62
C ILE A 104 9.51 -1.00 -8.74
N GLU A 105 10.68 -0.66 -9.27
CA GLU A 105 10.80 0.29 -10.39
C GLU A 105 10.05 -0.21 -11.63
N ALA A 106 10.15 -1.49 -11.98
CA ALA A 106 9.41 -2.05 -13.10
C ALA A 106 7.90 -1.95 -12.90
N SER A 107 7.41 -2.11 -11.66
CA SER A 107 6.00 -1.90 -11.33
C SER A 107 5.58 -0.44 -11.52
N LEU A 108 6.35 0.49 -10.96
CA LEU A 108 6.07 1.92 -11.04
C LEU A 108 6.20 2.48 -12.46
N ARG A 109 7.12 1.96 -13.28
CA ARG A 109 7.22 2.32 -14.71
C ARG A 109 5.95 2.00 -15.49
N ARG A 110 5.26 0.90 -15.15
CA ARG A 110 3.95 0.59 -15.76
C ARG A 110 2.84 1.55 -15.35
N LEU A 111 3.01 2.22 -14.20
CA LEU A 111 2.10 3.27 -13.71
C LEU A 111 2.47 4.67 -14.23
N GLY A 112 3.53 4.80 -15.03
CA GLY A 112 3.93 6.07 -15.65
C GLY A 112 5.00 6.86 -14.90
N TYR A 113 5.60 6.30 -13.84
CA TYR A 113 6.78 6.89 -13.20
C TYR A 113 8.05 6.58 -14.02
N ARG A 114 9.01 7.50 -14.03
CA ARG A 114 10.19 7.45 -14.92
C ARG A 114 11.51 7.42 -14.17
N GLU A 115 11.60 8.15 -13.07
CA GLU A 115 12.79 8.25 -12.22
C GLU A 115 12.43 7.91 -10.78
N PHE A 116 13.40 7.39 -10.03
CA PHE A 116 13.21 6.90 -8.67
C PHE A 116 14.43 7.28 -7.83
N GLY A 117 14.20 7.71 -6.59
CA GLY A 117 15.24 7.92 -5.61
C GLY A 117 15.48 6.67 -4.77
N ARG A 118 15.63 6.88 -3.46
CA ARG A 118 15.91 5.78 -2.53
C ARG A 118 14.66 4.94 -2.32
N ILE A 119 14.84 3.62 -2.30
CA ILE A 119 13.79 2.66 -1.98
C ILE A 119 14.12 1.97 -0.66
N ARG A 120 13.20 2.02 0.30
CA ARG A 120 13.35 1.45 1.64
C ARG A 120 12.10 0.68 2.04
N LEU A 121 12.29 -0.40 2.79
CA LEU A 121 11.25 -1.00 3.60
C LEU A 121 11.27 -0.25 4.94
N ASP A 122 10.11 0.23 5.37
CA ASP A 122 9.92 1.04 6.57
C ASP A 122 8.58 0.61 7.18
N ASP A 123 8.60 0.09 8.40
CA ASP A 123 7.43 -0.52 9.07
C ASP A 123 6.68 -1.53 8.18
N GLY A 124 7.45 -2.29 7.40
CA GLY A 124 6.97 -3.30 6.47
C GLY A 124 6.23 -2.79 5.23
N LEU A 125 6.26 -1.49 4.93
CA LEU A 125 5.81 -0.89 3.67
C LEU A 125 7.00 -0.40 2.85
N TRP A 126 6.88 -0.42 1.52
CA TRP A 126 7.92 0.18 0.67
C TRP A 126 7.72 1.68 0.59
N ASN A 127 8.73 2.46 0.93
CA ASN A 127 8.81 3.89 0.64
C ASN A 127 9.77 4.14 -0.53
N VAL A 128 9.32 4.93 -1.50
CA VAL A 128 10.10 5.35 -2.68
C VAL A 128 10.19 6.86 -2.68
N ASP A 129 11.36 7.37 -2.32
CA ASP A 129 11.66 8.79 -2.31
C ASP A 129 11.82 9.29 -3.76
N GLY A 130 11.38 10.50 -4.06
CA GLY A 130 11.73 11.20 -5.28
C GLY A 130 11.28 10.55 -6.60
N ALA A 131 10.17 9.81 -6.60
CA ALA A 131 9.59 9.23 -7.80
C ALA A 131 9.05 10.31 -8.75
N VAL A 132 9.55 10.38 -9.99
CA VAL A 132 9.10 11.37 -10.96
C VAL A 132 8.04 10.77 -11.87
N ALA A 133 6.84 11.35 -11.87
CA ALA A 133 5.75 10.92 -12.75
C ALA A 133 5.87 11.51 -14.17
N ALA A 134 5.03 11.05 -15.09
CA ALA A 134 5.05 11.50 -16.49
C ALA A 134 4.76 13.00 -16.68
N ASP A 135 4.12 13.63 -15.70
CA ASP A 135 3.85 15.08 -15.63
C ASP A 135 5.08 15.90 -15.17
N GLY A 136 6.18 15.24 -14.82
CA GLY A 136 7.42 15.86 -14.32
C GLY A 136 7.38 16.21 -12.83
N GLN A 137 6.26 15.97 -12.14
CA GLN A 137 6.18 16.17 -10.70
C GLN A 137 6.87 15.02 -9.96
N ARG A 138 7.45 15.35 -8.81
CA ARG A 138 8.14 14.41 -7.94
C ARG A 138 7.23 14.02 -6.77
N TYR A 139 7.35 12.77 -6.34
CA TYR A 139 6.53 12.21 -5.28
C TYR A 139 7.31 11.29 -4.35
N GLU A 140 6.96 11.31 -3.07
CA GLU A 140 7.21 10.19 -2.15
C GLU A 140 6.05 9.21 -2.29
N LEU A 141 6.36 7.92 -2.46
CA LEU A 141 5.35 6.86 -2.61
C LEU A 141 5.45 5.85 -1.48
N THR A 142 4.31 5.47 -0.90
CA THR A 142 4.20 4.32 0.00
C THR A 142 3.46 3.20 -0.72
N LEU A 143 4.05 2.02 -0.77
CA LEU A 143 3.51 0.85 -1.46
C LEU A 143 3.35 -0.34 -0.51
N GLU A 144 2.35 -1.16 -0.80
CA GLU A 144 2.21 -2.47 -0.17
C GLU A 144 3.39 -3.38 -0.53
N ARG A 145 3.93 -4.11 0.47
CA ARG A 145 5.13 -4.92 0.32
C ARG A 145 5.06 -5.99 -0.76
N GLU A 146 3.97 -6.76 -0.76
CA GLU A 146 3.81 -7.95 -1.60
C GLU A 146 3.24 -7.62 -2.98
N THR A 147 2.20 -6.80 -3.02
CA THR A 147 1.46 -6.50 -4.26
C THR A 147 2.05 -5.34 -5.05
N LEU A 148 2.90 -4.52 -4.41
CA LEU A 148 3.42 -3.27 -4.95
C LEU A 148 2.32 -2.28 -5.34
N ARG A 149 1.13 -2.40 -4.73
CA ARG A 149 0.05 -1.42 -4.86
C ARG A 149 0.49 -0.11 -4.21
N VAL A 150 0.39 1.00 -4.93
CA VAL A 150 0.59 2.34 -4.36
C VAL A 150 -0.56 2.62 -3.39
N LEU A 151 -0.24 2.71 -2.10
CA LEU A 151 -1.19 2.98 -1.03
C LEU A 151 -1.32 4.48 -0.78
N TYR A 152 -0.21 5.20 -0.88
CA TYR A 152 -0.15 6.64 -0.68
C TYR A 152 0.87 7.28 -1.60
N ARG A 153 0.61 8.54 -1.98
CA ARG A 153 1.57 9.37 -2.68
C ARG A 153 1.47 10.81 -2.19
N GLU A 154 2.63 11.42 -1.99
CA GLU A 154 2.76 12.81 -1.56
C GLU A 154 3.63 13.55 -2.56
N GLN A 155 3.21 14.73 -3.00
CA GLN A 155 4.01 15.53 -3.92
C GLN A 155 5.18 16.18 -3.20
N GLU A 156 6.40 15.93 -3.68
CA GLU A 156 7.62 16.60 -3.24
C GLU A 156 7.81 17.91 -4.02
N GLY A 157 8.18 18.98 -3.30
CA GLY A 157 8.36 20.33 -3.84
C GLY A 157 9.63 20.54 -4.65
#